data_AF-A0AAV5E9T1-F1
#
_entry.id   AF-A0AAV5E9T1-F1
#
_cell.length_a   1.000
_cell.length_b   1.000
_cell.length_c   1.000
_cell.angle_alpha   90.00
_cell.angle_beta   90.00
_cell.angle_gamma   90.00
#
_symmetry.space_group_name_H-M   'P 1'
#
loop_
_entity.id
_entity.type
_entity.pdbx_description
1 polymer ?
#
loop_
_entity_poly.entity_id
_entity_poly.type
_entity_poly.pdbx_seq_one_letter_code
_entity_poly.pdbx_strand_id
1 'polypeptide(L)'
;MPGSQNGRPRPAKAQTIHNLARSGDLAGVQRRLRENPDLLNDKNPVMCQTPLHVASGYNNTDIVKFLLNWQGTETVDLEAKNMVLELLQFFTFDLNGMTPLHLAVWHALQAGDCSTIQDAEGGILFVDEAYRLIPMQKSDDKDYGLEALEEIMSIMDSGKIVVIFAGYCEPMKRVIASNDGFCRRVTKFFHFDDFSTTELAEILHMKMNSLSDSSLLYGFKLHPSCSIDAIADLIARETSEKRRKQMNGGLVDTLLVNARENLDLRLDFNCDDVDTMITITLEDLEAGLRQISRQRQLQ
;
A
#
# COMPACT_ATOMS: atom_id res chain seq x y z
N MET A 1 -66.18 4.07 -20.57
CA MET A 1 -65.36 3.89 -21.79
C MET A 1 -63.90 4.06 -21.40
N PRO A 2 -63.05 3.05 -21.63
CA PRO A 2 -61.74 2.91 -20.98
C PRO A 2 -60.62 3.56 -21.79
N GLY A 3 -59.69 4.23 -21.10
CA GLY A 3 -58.40 4.65 -21.67
C GLY A 3 -57.37 3.55 -21.45
N SER A 4 -57.04 2.83 -22.52
CA SER A 4 -55.98 1.82 -22.56
C SER A 4 -54.61 2.45 -22.26
N GLN A 5 -54.01 2.12 -21.11
CA GLN A 5 -52.57 2.33 -20.89
C GLN A 5 -51.82 1.07 -21.34
N ASN A 6 -51.39 1.07 -22.60
CA ASN A 6 -50.35 0.19 -23.10
C ASN A 6 -49.00 0.60 -22.48
N GLY A 7 -48.73 0.13 -21.27
CA GLY A 7 -47.39 0.16 -20.69
C GLY A 7 -46.51 -0.91 -21.35
N ARG A 8 -45.81 -0.56 -22.43
CA ARG A 8 -44.72 -1.40 -22.95
C ARG A 8 -43.73 -1.69 -21.80
N PRO A 9 -43.30 -2.94 -21.59
CA PRO A 9 -42.30 -3.23 -20.57
C PRO A 9 -41.01 -2.48 -20.91
N ARG A 10 -40.46 -1.73 -19.94
CA ARG A 10 -39.13 -1.11 -20.07
C ARG A 10 -38.14 -2.24 -20.39
N PRO A 11 -37.23 -2.09 -21.38
CA PRO A 11 -36.18 -3.08 -21.58
C PRO A 11 -35.35 -3.17 -20.30
N ALA A 12 -35.15 -4.38 -19.79
CA ALA A 12 -34.27 -4.63 -18.65
C ALA A 12 -32.91 -3.99 -18.97
N LYS A 13 -32.41 -3.12 -18.09
CA LYS A 13 -31.09 -2.49 -18.26
C LYS A 13 -30.07 -3.60 -18.51
N ALA A 14 -29.38 -3.58 -19.65
CA ALA A 14 -28.32 -4.52 -19.93
C ALA A 14 -27.29 -4.44 -18.78
N GLN A 15 -27.15 -5.53 -18.03
CA GLN A 15 -26.24 -5.56 -16.90
C GLN A 15 -24.80 -5.40 -17.43
N THR A 16 -24.05 -4.45 -16.87
CA THR A 16 -22.66 -4.20 -17.26
C THR A 16 -21.76 -5.33 -16.78
N ILE A 17 -20.59 -5.52 -17.41
CA ILE A 17 -19.63 -6.52 -16.96
C ILE A 17 -19.21 -6.29 -15.50
N HIS A 18 -19.10 -5.03 -15.06
CA HIS A 18 -18.82 -4.68 -13.67
C HIS A 18 -19.94 -5.09 -12.72
N ASN A 19 -21.21 -4.96 -13.12
CA ASN A 19 -22.33 -5.38 -12.28
C ASN A 19 -22.41 -6.91 -12.16
N LEU A 20 -22.02 -7.64 -13.22
CA LEU A 20 -21.92 -9.10 -13.21
C LEU A 20 -20.74 -9.56 -12.34
N ALA A 21 -19.59 -8.89 -12.48
CA ALA A 21 -18.40 -9.09 -11.66
C ALA A 21 -18.66 -8.77 -10.18
N ARG A 22 -19.52 -7.79 -9.88
CA ARG A 22 -19.96 -7.44 -8.52
C ARG A 22 -20.92 -8.48 -7.94
N SER A 23 -21.88 -8.95 -8.74
CA SER A 23 -22.93 -9.87 -8.28
C SER A 23 -22.50 -11.35 -8.22
N GLY A 24 -21.28 -11.68 -8.65
CA GLY A 24 -20.80 -13.07 -8.68
C GLY A 24 -21.36 -13.91 -9.83
N ASP A 25 -21.92 -13.29 -10.87
CA ASP A 25 -22.46 -14.02 -12.03
C ASP A 25 -21.35 -14.37 -13.04
N LEU A 26 -20.64 -15.46 -12.76
CA LEU A 26 -19.57 -15.97 -13.63
C LEU A 26 -20.06 -16.29 -15.04
N ALA A 27 -21.24 -16.90 -15.17
CA ALA A 27 -21.79 -17.28 -16.47
C ALA A 27 -22.12 -16.03 -17.31
N GLY A 28 -22.60 -14.96 -16.66
CA GLY A 28 -22.80 -13.65 -17.27
C GLY A 28 -21.49 -13.01 -17.74
N VAL A 29 -20.45 -13.00 -16.88
CA VAL A 29 -19.13 -12.47 -17.24
C VAL A 29 -18.52 -13.23 -18.42
N GLN A 30 -18.54 -14.56 -18.39
CA GLN A 30 -18.08 -15.43 -19.47
C GLN A 30 -18.81 -15.17 -20.80
N ARG A 31 -20.12 -14.92 -20.75
CA ARG A 31 -20.90 -14.61 -21.94
C ARG A 31 -20.48 -13.26 -22.52
N ARG A 32 -20.33 -12.24 -21.67
CA ARG A 32 -19.98 -10.89 -22.12
C ARG A 32 -18.57 -10.76 -22.66
N LEU A 33 -17.59 -11.44 -22.07
CA LEU A 33 -16.23 -11.45 -22.61
C LEU A 33 -16.11 -12.24 -23.92
N ARG A 34 -16.96 -13.26 -24.14
CA ARG A 34 -17.06 -13.93 -25.44
C ARG A 34 -17.69 -13.05 -26.51
N GLU A 35 -18.67 -12.22 -26.13
CA GLU A 35 -19.34 -11.29 -27.05
C GLU A 35 -18.46 -10.07 -27.38
N ASN A 36 -17.72 -9.56 -26.40
CA ASN A 36 -16.80 -8.44 -26.55
C ASN A 36 -15.59 -8.59 -25.61
N PRO A 37 -14.43 -9.05 -26.13
CA PRO A 37 -13.20 -9.19 -25.35
C PRO A 37 -12.63 -7.89 -24.79
N ASP A 38 -12.88 -6.74 -25.42
CA ASP A 38 -12.37 -5.42 -24.98
C ASP A 38 -12.89 -5.05 -23.59
N LEU A 39 -14.00 -5.66 -23.17
CA LEU A 39 -14.56 -5.47 -21.84
C LEU A 39 -13.68 -6.01 -20.71
N LEU A 40 -12.65 -6.81 -21.02
CA LEU A 40 -11.72 -7.38 -20.04
C LEU A 40 -11.04 -6.29 -19.20
N ASN A 41 -10.66 -5.19 -19.84
CA ASN A 41 -9.95 -4.06 -19.22
C ASN A 41 -10.82 -2.79 -19.12
N ASP A 42 -12.13 -2.88 -19.41
CA ASP A 42 -13.02 -1.74 -19.41
C ASP A 42 -13.15 -1.10 -18.03
N LYS A 43 -12.86 0.19 -17.90
CA LYS A 43 -12.87 0.93 -16.63
C LYS A 43 -14.24 1.56 -16.39
N ASN A 44 -14.85 1.30 -15.23
CA ASN A 44 -16.14 1.89 -14.93
C ASN A 44 -16.05 3.43 -14.81
N PRO A 45 -17.09 4.20 -15.15
CA PRO A 45 -17.00 5.67 -15.22
C PRO A 45 -16.85 6.37 -13.86
N VAL A 46 -17.13 5.68 -12.76
CA VAL A 46 -17.25 6.31 -11.42
C VAL A 46 -15.97 6.14 -10.62
N MET A 47 -15.39 4.94 -10.62
CA MET A 47 -14.22 4.59 -9.81
C MET A 47 -13.02 4.20 -10.69
N CYS A 48 -13.15 4.28 -12.02
CA CYS A 48 -12.12 3.85 -12.99
C CYS A 48 -11.67 2.40 -12.79
N GLN A 49 -12.56 1.52 -12.31
CA GLN A 49 -12.24 0.13 -11.96
C GLN A 49 -12.55 -0.84 -13.11
N THR A 50 -11.61 -1.74 -13.42
CA THR A 50 -11.83 -2.87 -14.34
C THR A 50 -12.73 -3.96 -13.72
N PRO A 51 -13.25 -4.92 -14.49
CA PRO A 51 -14.01 -6.06 -13.95
C PRO A 51 -13.21 -6.86 -12.91
N LEU A 52 -11.89 -6.95 -13.07
CA LEU A 52 -11.02 -7.64 -12.11
C LEU A 52 -10.99 -6.92 -10.75
N HIS A 53 -10.89 -5.59 -10.74
CA HIS A 53 -10.96 -4.80 -9.49
C HIS A 53 -12.29 -5.02 -8.78
N VAL A 54 -13.39 -5.02 -9.54
CA VAL A 54 -14.72 -5.20 -8.99
C VAL A 54 -14.92 -6.63 -8.48
N ALA A 55 -14.55 -7.66 -9.24
CA ALA A 55 -14.65 -9.04 -8.78
C ALA A 55 -13.83 -9.30 -7.51
N SER A 56 -12.63 -8.72 -7.43
CA SER A 56 -11.75 -8.80 -6.26
C SER A 56 -12.36 -8.10 -5.05
N GLY A 57 -12.86 -6.86 -5.21
CA GLY A 57 -13.48 -6.09 -4.13
C GLY A 57 -14.76 -6.70 -3.55
N TYR A 58 -15.45 -7.56 -4.30
CA TYR A 58 -16.66 -8.26 -3.86
C TYR A 58 -16.44 -9.76 -3.57
N ASN A 59 -15.18 -10.22 -3.50
CA ASN A 59 -14.80 -11.59 -3.20
C ASN A 59 -15.40 -12.66 -4.13
N ASN A 60 -15.55 -12.33 -5.42
CA ASN A 60 -16.06 -13.27 -6.41
C ASN A 60 -14.91 -14.08 -7.01
N THR A 61 -14.36 -15.00 -6.21
CA THR A 61 -13.13 -15.76 -6.49
C THR A 61 -13.17 -16.51 -7.81
N ASP A 62 -14.32 -17.06 -8.20
CA ASP A 62 -14.44 -17.82 -9.45
C ASP A 62 -14.37 -16.91 -10.69
N ILE A 63 -14.84 -15.67 -10.55
CA ILE A 63 -14.72 -14.63 -11.58
C ILE A 63 -13.28 -14.14 -11.65
N VAL A 64 -12.64 -13.89 -10.50
CA VAL A 64 -11.22 -13.50 -10.44
C VAL A 64 -10.35 -14.55 -11.13
N LYS A 65 -10.52 -15.83 -10.78
CA LYS A 65 -9.81 -16.95 -11.41
C LYS A 65 -10.05 -17.01 -12.93
N PHE A 66 -11.29 -16.79 -13.35
CA PHE A 66 -11.64 -16.79 -14.76
C PHE A 66 -11.02 -15.61 -15.53
N LEU A 67 -11.05 -14.41 -14.97
CA LEU A 67 -10.50 -13.21 -15.60
C LEU A 67 -8.97 -13.27 -15.70
N LEU A 68 -8.29 -13.75 -14.65
CA LEU A 68 -6.84 -13.91 -14.65
C LEU A 68 -6.36 -14.98 -15.63
N ASN A 69 -7.12 -16.06 -15.79
CA ASN A 69 -6.81 -17.15 -16.72
C ASN A 69 -7.52 -17.00 -18.08
N TRP A 70 -7.92 -15.78 -18.45
CA TRP A 70 -8.62 -15.53 -19.71
C TRP A 70 -7.71 -15.83 -20.91
N GLN A 71 -8.16 -16.72 -21.80
CA GLN A 71 -7.41 -17.17 -22.98
C GLN A 71 -7.83 -16.46 -24.29
N GLY A 72 -8.38 -15.26 -24.20
CA GLY A 72 -8.78 -14.48 -25.37
C GLY A 72 -7.63 -13.67 -25.99
N THR A 73 -7.96 -12.82 -26.97
CA THR A 73 -6.98 -11.96 -27.68
C THR A 73 -6.42 -10.84 -26.81
N GLU A 74 -7.21 -10.38 -25.84
CA GLU A 74 -6.82 -9.36 -24.86
C GLU A 74 -6.28 -10.00 -23.59
N THR A 75 -5.23 -9.43 -23.02
CA THR A 75 -4.67 -9.82 -21.71
C THR A 75 -5.11 -8.83 -20.64
N VAL A 76 -5.28 -9.28 -19.40
CA VAL A 76 -5.56 -8.39 -18.27
C VAL A 76 -4.40 -7.40 -18.09
N ASP A 77 -4.73 -6.11 -18.01
CA ASP A 77 -3.77 -5.03 -17.85
C ASP A 77 -2.90 -5.20 -16.58
N LEU A 78 -1.60 -4.94 -16.70
CA LEU A 78 -0.63 -4.99 -15.60
C LEU A 78 -1.03 -4.05 -14.46
N GLU A 79 -1.60 -2.88 -14.76
CA GLU A 79 -2.11 -1.96 -13.73
C GLU A 79 -3.21 -2.62 -12.90
N ALA A 80 -4.12 -3.37 -13.53
CA ALA A 80 -5.18 -4.08 -12.85
C ALA A 80 -4.67 -5.28 -12.02
N LYS A 81 -3.61 -5.95 -12.49
CA LYS A 81 -2.91 -7.00 -11.74
C LYS A 81 -2.17 -6.41 -10.52
N ASN A 82 -1.51 -5.28 -10.69
CA ASN A 82 -0.72 -4.60 -9.66
C ASN A 82 -1.60 -3.89 -8.62
N MET A 83 -2.75 -3.34 -9.00
CA MET A 83 -3.69 -2.75 -8.04
C MET A 83 -4.38 -3.83 -7.19
N VAL A 84 -4.55 -5.05 -7.71
CA VAL A 84 -4.93 -6.21 -6.89
C VAL A 84 -3.83 -6.57 -5.88
N LEU A 85 -2.57 -6.15 -6.07
CA LEU A 85 -1.52 -6.25 -5.04
C LEU A 85 -1.58 -5.07 -4.04
N GLU A 86 -1.86 -3.85 -4.50
CA GLU A 86 -1.94 -2.64 -3.65
C GLU A 86 -3.24 -2.53 -2.82
N LEU A 87 -4.41 -2.92 -3.36
CA LEU A 87 -5.69 -2.87 -2.62
C LEU A 87 -5.72 -3.82 -1.41
N LEU A 88 -4.83 -4.83 -1.39
CA LEU A 88 -4.61 -5.75 -0.26
C LEU A 88 -3.95 -5.05 0.93
N GLN A 89 -3.33 -3.90 0.69
CA GLN A 89 -2.74 -3.05 1.72
C GLN A 89 -3.81 -2.24 2.46
N PHE A 90 -4.97 -1.98 1.84
CA PHE A 90 -6.00 -1.08 2.35
C PHE A 90 -7.26 -1.74 2.92
N PHE A 91 -7.64 -2.95 2.48
CA PHE A 91 -8.84 -3.62 3.00
C PHE A 91 -8.50 -4.71 4.02
N THR A 92 -8.43 -4.32 5.29
CA THR A 92 -8.54 -5.25 6.43
C THR A 92 -9.99 -5.68 6.59
N PHE A 93 -10.44 -6.68 5.85
CA PHE A 93 -11.62 -7.45 6.24
C PHE A 93 -11.29 -8.93 6.27
N ASP A 94 -11.57 -9.53 7.42
CA ASP A 94 -11.47 -10.95 7.69
C ASP A 94 -12.37 -11.72 6.72
N LEU A 95 -11.76 -12.54 5.86
CA LEU A 95 -12.42 -13.40 4.90
C LEU A 95 -12.10 -14.85 5.24
N ASN A 96 -12.91 -15.50 6.10
CA ASN A 96 -12.80 -16.95 6.36
C ASN A 96 -11.36 -17.44 6.61
N GLY A 97 -10.54 -16.64 7.31
CA GLY A 97 -9.14 -16.96 7.64
C GLY A 97 -8.09 -16.61 6.57
N MET A 98 -8.45 -16.12 5.37
CA MET A 98 -7.49 -15.64 4.37
C MET A 98 -7.43 -14.11 4.37
N THR A 99 -6.24 -13.55 4.61
CA THR A 99 -6.01 -12.12 4.33
C THR A 99 -5.81 -11.91 2.83
N PRO A 100 -6.07 -10.69 2.31
CA PRO A 100 -5.91 -10.42 0.89
C PRO A 100 -4.45 -10.66 0.39
N LEU A 101 -3.44 -10.47 1.25
CA LEU A 101 -2.04 -10.86 0.99
C LEU A 101 -1.87 -12.35 0.69
N HIS A 102 -2.65 -13.23 1.34
CA HIS A 102 -2.64 -14.67 1.05
C HIS A 102 -3.15 -14.97 -0.35
N LEU A 103 -4.18 -14.26 -0.82
CA LEU A 103 -4.67 -14.43 -2.19
C LEU A 103 -3.64 -13.96 -3.22
N ALA A 104 -2.93 -12.85 -2.98
CA ALA A 104 -1.86 -12.39 -3.86
C ALA A 104 -0.70 -13.38 -3.96
N VAL A 105 -0.23 -13.87 -2.80
CA VAL A 105 0.84 -14.86 -2.71
C VAL A 105 0.40 -16.16 -3.38
N TRP A 106 -0.76 -16.70 -3.02
CA TRP A 106 -1.30 -17.94 -3.59
C TRP A 106 -1.53 -17.85 -5.12
N HIS A 107 -2.01 -16.72 -5.63
CA HIS A 107 -2.18 -16.54 -7.08
C HIS A 107 -0.85 -16.31 -7.81
N ALA A 108 0.10 -15.57 -7.24
CA ALA A 108 1.44 -15.45 -7.80
C ALA A 108 2.15 -16.81 -7.91
N LEU A 109 1.74 -17.78 -7.07
CA LEU A 109 2.38 -19.08 -6.95
C LEU A 109 1.67 -20.20 -7.73
N GLN A 110 0.33 -20.19 -7.78
CA GLN A 110 -0.45 -21.17 -8.56
C GLN A 110 -0.62 -20.80 -10.02
N ALA A 111 -0.53 -19.52 -10.36
CA ALA A 111 -0.45 -19.12 -11.75
C ALA A 111 0.95 -19.53 -12.26
N GLY A 112 1.01 -20.63 -13.00
CA GLY A 112 2.15 -20.90 -13.89
C GLY A 112 2.43 -19.75 -14.88
N ASP A 113 1.59 -18.70 -14.90
CA ASP A 113 1.88 -17.34 -15.32
C ASP A 113 2.82 -16.64 -14.34
N CYS A 114 4.02 -17.17 -14.39
CA CYS A 114 5.27 -16.51 -14.21
C CYS A 114 5.42 -15.22 -15.09
N SER A 115 4.45 -14.34 -15.27
CA SER A 115 4.82 -12.99 -15.77
C SER A 115 5.48 -12.21 -14.63
N THR A 116 4.93 -12.21 -13.42
CA THR A 116 5.62 -11.60 -12.27
C THR A 116 6.80 -12.44 -11.73
N ILE A 117 6.86 -13.75 -12.02
CA ILE A 117 7.94 -14.66 -11.55
C ILE A 117 8.90 -15.16 -12.68
N GLN A 118 8.48 -15.34 -13.95
CA GLN A 118 9.37 -15.61 -15.12
C GLN A 118 9.89 -14.29 -15.70
N ASP A 119 9.19 -13.14 -15.64
CA ASP A 119 9.87 -11.85 -15.91
C ASP A 119 10.90 -11.54 -14.80
N ALA A 120 10.80 -12.26 -13.68
CA ALA A 120 11.76 -12.29 -12.58
C ALA A 120 12.70 -13.52 -12.61
N GLU A 121 12.98 -14.16 -13.76
CA GLU A 121 14.24 -14.93 -13.84
C GLU A 121 15.41 -13.93 -13.65
N GLY A 122 15.92 -13.86 -12.42
CA GLY A 122 16.87 -12.84 -11.95
C GLY A 122 16.26 -11.63 -11.21
N GLY A 123 14.96 -11.65 -10.89
CA GLY A 123 14.27 -10.55 -10.20
C GLY A 123 14.36 -10.58 -8.67
N ILE A 124 13.82 -9.53 -8.03
CA ILE A 124 13.81 -9.35 -6.57
C ILE A 124 12.36 -9.36 -6.05
N LEU A 125 12.05 -10.25 -5.11
CA LEU A 125 10.80 -10.25 -4.35
C LEU A 125 11.01 -9.53 -3.00
N PHE A 126 10.38 -8.37 -2.81
CA PHE A 126 10.45 -7.62 -1.55
C PHE A 126 9.19 -7.86 -0.71
N VAL A 127 9.36 -8.42 0.48
CA VAL A 127 8.27 -8.74 1.43
C VAL A 127 8.40 -7.81 2.63
N ASP A 128 7.61 -6.73 2.63
CA ASP A 128 7.57 -5.78 3.73
C ASP A 128 6.74 -6.30 4.91
N GLU A 129 7.14 -5.92 6.12
CA GLU A 129 6.55 -6.35 7.38
C GLU A 129 6.30 -7.87 7.45
N ALA A 130 7.29 -8.66 7.05
CA ALA A 130 7.17 -10.11 6.84
C ALA A 130 6.69 -10.88 8.09
N TYR A 131 6.83 -10.31 9.29
CA TYR A 131 6.31 -10.90 10.52
C TYR A 131 4.80 -10.97 10.59
N ARG A 132 4.10 -10.22 9.73
CA ARG A 132 2.64 -10.30 9.62
C ARG A 132 2.17 -11.61 8.97
N LEU A 133 3.06 -12.33 8.30
CA LEU A 133 2.79 -13.66 7.77
C LEU A 133 2.76 -14.72 8.87
N ILE A 134 3.30 -14.46 10.05
CA ILE A 134 3.31 -15.44 11.16
C ILE A 134 2.43 -14.92 12.29
N PRO A 135 1.21 -15.48 12.47
CA PRO A 135 0.30 -15.01 13.51
C PRO A 135 0.91 -15.18 14.92
N MET A 136 0.69 -14.18 15.78
CA MET A 136 1.20 -14.16 17.16
C MET A 136 0.50 -15.15 18.09
N GLN A 137 -0.68 -15.64 17.72
CA GLN A 137 -1.48 -16.56 18.51
C GLN A 137 -1.82 -17.79 17.65
N LYS A 138 -1.61 -18.98 18.22
CA LYS A 138 -2.18 -20.23 17.70
C LYS A 138 -3.69 -20.19 17.94
N SER A 139 -4.44 -19.50 17.09
CA SER A 139 -5.87 -19.74 16.99
C SER A 139 -6.08 -21.09 16.29
N ASP A 140 -7.10 -21.83 16.71
CA ASP A 140 -7.48 -23.18 16.25
C ASP A 140 -7.98 -23.21 14.78
N ASP A 141 -7.68 -22.15 14.02
CA ASP A 141 -8.13 -21.93 12.65
C ASP A 141 -6.90 -21.90 11.74
N LYS A 142 -6.98 -22.58 10.60
CA LYS A 142 -5.88 -22.99 9.72
C LYS A 142 -4.78 -21.92 9.57
N ASP A 143 -3.52 -22.32 9.77
CA ASP A 143 -2.34 -21.46 9.71
C ASP A 143 -1.94 -21.10 8.25
N TYR A 144 -2.76 -20.33 7.54
CA TYR A 144 -2.49 -19.91 6.14
C TYR A 144 -1.19 -19.11 5.98
N GLY A 145 -0.76 -18.42 7.04
CA GLY A 145 0.49 -17.68 7.05
C GLY A 145 1.74 -18.58 6.95
N LEU A 146 1.65 -19.79 7.52
CA LEU A 146 2.67 -20.82 7.38
C LEU A 146 2.69 -21.39 5.95
N GLU A 147 1.53 -21.64 5.35
CA GLU A 147 1.45 -22.10 3.95
C GLU A 147 2.04 -21.06 2.98
N ALA A 148 1.75 -19.77 3.18
CA ALA A 148 2.35 -18.69 2.40
C ALA A 148 3.88 -18.64 2.54
N LEU A 149 4.41 -18.86 3.75
CA LEU A 149 5.84 -18.92 4.01
C LEU A 149 6.49 -20.13 3.32
N GLU A 150 5.85 -21.30 3.37
CA GLU A 150 6.32 -22.53 2.73
C GLU A 150 6.44 -22.37 1.22
N GLU A 151 5.46 -21.72 0.60
CA GLU A 151 5.49 -21.49 -0.85
C GLU A 151 6.58 -20.47 -1.22
N ILE A 152 6.80 -19.41 -0.43
CA ILE A 152 7.96 -18.51 -0.62
C ILE A 152 9.27 -19.29 -0.49
N MET A 153 9.39 -20.19 0.48
CA MET A 153 10.57 -21.05 0.65
C MET A 153 10.79 -21.97 -0.55
N SER A 154 9.72 -22.48 -1.17
CA SER A 154 9.77 -23.26 -2.41
C SER A 154 10.38 -22.46 -3.55
N ILE A 155 9.99 -21.19 -3.72
CA ILE A 155 10.62 -20.33 -4.73
C ILE A 155 12.08 -20.02 -4.37
N MET A 156 12.40 -19.79 -3.10
CA MET A 156 13.79 -19.55 -2.66
C MET A 156 14.71 -20.73 -3.03
N ASP A 157 14.22 -21.97 -2.92
CA ASP A 157 14.97 -23.18 -3.30
C ASP A 157 15.21 -23.28 -4.81
N SER A 158 14.32 -22.69 -5.63
CA SER A 158 14.49 -22.69 -7.09
C SER A 158 15.71 -21.89 -7.56
N GLY A 159 16.22 -20.97 -6.71
CA GLY A 159 17.38 -20.13 -7.01
C GLY A 159 17.17 -19.08 -8.12
N LYS A 160 15.93 -18.90 -8.59
CA LYS A 160 15.60 -18.00 -9.69
C LYS A 160 15.41 -16.54 -9.30
N ILE A 161 15.11 -16.29 -8.02
CA ILE A 161 14.81 -14.96 -7.47
C ILE A 161 15.61 -14.66 -6.22
N VAL A 162 15.86 -13.38 -5.95
CA VAL A 162 16.34 -12.91 -4.65
C VAL A 162 15.14 -12.46 -3.82
N VAL A 163 14.96 -13.01 -2.62
CA VAL A 163 13.90 -12.59 -1.70
C VAL A 163 14.49 -11.69 -0.61
N ILE A 164 13.92 -10.50 -0.42
CA ILE A 164 14.28 -9.56 0.63
C ILE A 164 13.11 -9.45 1.59
N PHE A 165 13.32 -9.89 2.83
CA PHE A 165 12.36 -9.69 3.92
C PHE A 165 12.71 -8.41 4.68
N ALA A 166 11.71 -7.55 4.87
CA ALA A 166 11.84 -6.32 5.64
C ALA A 166 10.84 -6.30 6.81
N GLY A 167 11.16 -5.47 7.80
CA GLY A 167 10.34 -5.24 8.98
C GLY A 167 11.18 -4.96 10.22
N TYR A 168 10.50 -4.64 11.32
CA TYR A 168 11.17 -4.33 12.59
C TYR A 168 12.00 -5.51 13.11
N CYS A 169 13.19 -5.19 13.63
CA CYS A 169 14.20 -6.16 14.07
C CYS A 169 13.63 -7.19 15.07
N GLU A 170 12.91 -6.75 16.09
CA GLU A 170 12.45 -7.65 17.15
C GLU A 170 11.33 -8.62 16.70
N PRO A 171 10.29 -8.18 15.97
CA PRO A 171 9.40 -9.10 15.28
C PRO A 171 10.10 -10.07 14.32
N MET A 172 11.10 -9.61 13.58
CA MET A 172 11.77 -10.44 12.58
C MET A 172 12.62 -11.54 13.18
N LYS A 173 13.26 -11.30 14.33
CA LYS A 173 13.92 -12.36 15.10
C LYS A 173 12.96 -13.50 15.47
N ARG A 174 11.71 -13.18 15.83
CA ARG A 174 10.70 -14.19 16.13
C ARG A 174 10.33 -15.01 14.91
N VAL A 175 10.16 -14.36 13.76
CA VAL A 175 9.86 -15.04 12.48
C VAL A 175 10.96 -16.03 12.14
N ILE A 176 12.21 -15.58 12.20
CA ILE A 176 13.40 -16.40 11.91
C ILE A 176 13.46 -17.59 12.89
N ALA A 177 13.17 -17.37 14.17
CA ALA A 177 13.18 -18.43 15.18
C ALA A 177 11.98 -19.39 15.10
N SER A 178 10.91 -19.02 14.40
CA SER A 178 9.68 -19.82 14.37
C SER A 178 9.76 -21.02 13.43
N ASN A 179 10.63 -20.97 12.42
CA ASN A 179 10.77 -22.02 11.41
C ASN A 179 12.25 -22.22 11.04
N ASP A 180 12.80 -23.39 11.41
CA ASP A 180 14.20 -23.75 11.11
C ASP A 180 14.49 -23.81 9.60
N GLY A 181 13.50 -24.19 8.79
CA GLY A 181 13.61 -24.25 7.33
C GLY A 181 13.71 -22.86 6.70
N PHE A 182 12.98 -21.89 7.25
CA PHE A 182 13.08 -20.49 6.85
C PHE A 182 14.45 -19.90 7.25
N CYS A 183 14.87 -20.12 8.50
CA CYS A 183 16.15 -19.63 9.03
C CYS A 183 17.34 -20.07 8.16
N ARG A 184 17.35 -21.33 7.67
CA ARG A 184 18.43 -21.86 6.83
C ARG A 184 18.54 -21.17 5.46
N ARG A 185 17.44 -20.65 4.93
CA ARG A 185 17.38 -20.03 3.59
C ARG A 185 17.73 -18.54 3.62
N VAL A 186 17.54 -17.88 4.76
CA VAL A 186 17.94 -16.48 4.96
C VAL A 186 19.43 -16.42 5.32
N THR A 187 20.27 -16.15 4.32
CA THR A 187 21.74 -16.20 4.47
C THR A 187 22.40 -14.86 4.79
N LYS A 188 21.69 -13.74 4.56
CA LYS A 188 22.20 -12.38 4.75
C LYS A 188 21.24 -11.59 5.63
N PHE A 189 21.80 -10.93 6.63
CA PHE A 189 21.07 -10.04 7.53
C PHE A 189 21.68 -8.66 7.42
N PHE A 190 20.84 -7.67 7.11
CA PHE A 190 21.20 -6.27 7.12
C PHE A 190 20.47 -5.60 8.27
N HIS A 191 21.21 -4.94 9.16
CA HIS A 191 20.64 -4.16 10.24
C HIS A 191 20.73 -2.68 9.88
N PHE A 192 19.62 -1.99 10.01
CA PHE A 192 19.54 -0.54 9.86
C PHE A 192 19.27 0.05 11.24
N ASP A 193 20.20 0.87 11.71
CA ASP A 193 20.08 1.54 12.99
C ASP A 193 19.03 2.66 12.92
N ASP A 194 18.44 3.00 14.08
CA ASP A 194 17.54 4.14 14.19
C ASP A 194 18.28 5.44 13.90
N PHE A 195 17.66 6.37 13.16
CA PHE A 195 18.30 7.66 12.86
C PHE A 195 18.51 8.49 14.14
N SER A 196 19.69 9.07 14.24
CA SER A 196 20.01 10.13 15.19
C SER A 196 19.22 11.40 14.89
N THR A 197 19.17 12.34 15.84
CA THR A 197 18.51 13.63 15.64
C THR A 197 19.14 14.44 14.51
N THR A 198 20.46 14.30 14.31
CA THR A 198 21.20 14.93 13.20
C THR A 198 20.81 14.31 11.86
N GLU A 199 20.79 12.99 11.75
CA GLU A 199 20.37 12.30 10.51
C GLU A 199 18.91 12.60 10.16
N LEU A 200 18.01 12.69 11.15
CA LEU A 200 16.63 13.10 10.92
C LEU A 200 16.55 14.54 10.38
N ALA A 201 17.39 15.45 10.87
CA ALA A 201 17.48 16.82 10.36
C ALA A 201 18.06 16.86 8.93
N GLU A 202 19.05 16.04 8.62
CA GLU A 202 19.59 15.87 7.25
C GLU A 202 18.52 15.34 6.29
N ILE A 203 17.76 14.31 6.68
CA ILE A 203 16.65 13.76 5.90
C ILE A 203 15.60 14.85 5.63
N LEU A 204 15.30 15.69 6.62
CA LEU A 204 14.37 16.81 6.45
C LEU A 204 14.85 17.78 5.37
N HIS A 205 16.13 18.19 5.43
CA HIS A 205 16.72 19.03 4.38
C HIS A 205 16.73 18.34 3.02
N MET A 206 17.09 17.06 2.94
CA MET A 206 17.07 16.30 1.70
C MET A 206 15.66 16.30 1.08
N LYS A 207 14.63 16.02 1.87
CA LYS A 207 13.23 16.02 1.42
C LYS A 207 12.78 17.39 0.92
N MET A 208 13.18 18.47 1.60
CA MET A 208 12.87 19.85 1.16
C MET A 208 13.64 20.25 -0.11
N ASN A 209 14.78 19.62 -0.39
CA ASN A 209 15.56 19.87 -1.61
C ASN A 209 15.16 18.96 -2.78
N SER A 210 14.57 17.79 -2.52
CA SER A 210 14.21 16.78 -3.52
C SER A 210 12.71 16.74 -3.82
N LEU A 211 12.04 17.89 -3.76
CA LEU A 211 10.60 17.99 -3.94
C LEU A 211 10.20 17.71 -5.40
N SER A 212 9.38 16.68 -5.63
CA SER A 212 8.71 16.44 -6.90
C SER A 212 7.43 17.27 -7.03
N ASP A 213 6.96 17.51 -8.27
CA ASP A 213 5.71 18.24 -8.55
C ASP A 213 4.47 17.63 -7.89
N SER A 214 4.53 16.34 -7.54
CA SER A 214 3.48 15.60 -6.83
C SER A 214 3.52 15.76 -5.30
N SER A 215 4.58 16.37 -4.74
CA SER A 215 4.75 16.54 -3.30
C SER A 215 3.82 17.62 -2.77
N LEU A 216 3.18 17.37 -1.62
CA LEU A 216 2.41 18.37 -0.87
C LEU A 216 3.27 19.56 -0.42
N LEU A 217 4.59 19.45 -0.48
CA LEU A 217 5.52 20.49 -0.08
C LEU A 217 6.16 21.18 -1.31
N TYR A 218 5.73 20.85 -2.53
CA TYR A 218 6.26 21.46 -3.74
C TYR A 218 6.09 22.98 -3.70
N GLY A 219 7.18 23.71 -3.97
CA GLY A 219 7.24 25.17 -3.93
C GLY A 219 7.51 25.78 -2.54
N PHE A 220 7.46 24.99 -1.46
CA PHE A 220 7.84 25.47 -0.12
C PHE A 220 9.34 25.40 0.08
N LYS A 221 9.87 26.31 0.90
CA LYS A 221 11.29 26.38 1.27
C LYS A 221 11.45 26.50 2.77
N LEU A 222 12.63 26.12 3.28
CA LEU A 222 13.00 26.36 4.68
C LEU A 222 13.57 27.77 4.84
N HIS A 223 13.22 28.43 5.94
CA HIS A 223 13.86 29.67 6.36
C HIS A 223 15.36 29.43 6.64
N PRO A 224 16.28 30.39 6.35
CA PRO A 224 17.72 30.21 6.59
C PRO A 224 18.12 29.88 8.03
N SER A 225 17.26 30.17 9.01
CA SER A 225 17.48 29.80 10.42
C SER A 225 17.29 28.31 10.70
N CYS A 226 16.63 27.58 9.79
CA CYS A 226 16.42 26.14 9.88
C CYS A 226 17.68 25.42 9.39
N SER A 227 18.78 25.53 10.13
CA SER A 227 19.99 24.73 9.90
C SER A 227 19.79 23.30 10.42
N ILE A 228 20.62 22.37 9.93
CA ILE A 228 20.65 20.98 10.40
C ILE A 228 20.78 20.93 11.93
N ASP A 229 21.72 21.71 12.50
CA ASP A 229 21.95 21.75 13.95
C ASP A 229 20.72 22.28 14.70
N ALA A 230 20.10 23.37 14.22
CA ALA A 230 18.92 23.94 14.87
C ALA A 230 17.72 22.98 14.86
N ILE A 231 17.53 22.26 13.75
CA ILE A 231 16.49 21.24 13.63
C ILE A 231 16.82 20.03 14.50
N ALA A 232 18.07 19.58 14.53
CA ALA A 232 18.50 18.45 15.35
C ALA A 232 18.27 18.72 16.85
N ASP A 233 18.66 19.90 17.32
CA ASP A 233 18.42 20.36 18.69
C ASP A 233 16.92 20.44 19.01
N LEU A 234 16.13 20.94 18.06
CA LEU A 234 14.69 21.03 18.19
C LEU A 234 14.05 19.64 18.30
N ILE A 235 14.42 18.69 17.43
CA ILE A 235 13.96 17.30 17.49
C ILE A 235 14.38 16.66 18.82
N ALA A 236 15.62 16.88 19.27
CA ALA A 236 16.11 16.34 20.54
C ALA A 236 15.29 16.85 21.74
N ARG A 237 14.95 18.15 21.74
CA ARG A 237 14.20 18.81 22.81
C ARG A 237 12.72 18.42 22.86
N GLU A 238 12.06 18.38 21.71
CA GLU A 238 10.60 18.23 21.64
C GLU A 238 10.14 16.77 21.49
N THR A 239 11.06 15.81 21.32
CA THR A 239 10.73 14.37 21.20
C THR A 239 11.49 13.50 22.21
N SER A 240 10.90 12.37 22.58
CA SER A 240 11.58 11.34 23.37
C SER A 240 12.31 10.34 22.46
N GLU A 241 13.37 9.71 22.98
CA GLU A 241 14.12 8.69 22.25
C GLU A 241 13.22 7.53 21.79
N LYS A 242 12.34 7.04 22.66
CA LYS A 242 11.36 6.01 22.32
C LYS A 242 10.51 6.39 21.10
N ARG A 243 10.09 7.66 21.01
CA ARG A 243 9.30 8.13 19.88
C ARG A 243 10.11 8.21 18.60
N ARG A 244 11.34 8.72 18.67
CA ARG A 244 12.24 8.76 17.51
C ARG A 244 12.47 7.38 16.94
N LYS A 245 12.67 6.36 17.78
CA LYS A 245 12.79 4.96 17.36
C LYS A 245 11.49 4.41 16.73
N GLN A 246 10.34 4.78 17.29
CA GLN A 246 9.05 4.30 16.79
C GLN A 246 8.66 4.89 15.43
N MET A 247 8.93 6.18 15.21
CA MET A 247 8.52 6.88 13.99
C MET A 247 9.64 6.94 12.95
N ASN A 248 10.90 6.90 13.39
CA ASN A 248 12.12 6.98 12.61
C ASN A 248 12.01 8.02 11.48
N GLY A 249 12.32 7.68 10.22
CA GLY A 249 12.16 8.59 9.08
C GLY A 249 10.73 9.17 8.92
N GLY A 250 9.70 8.43 9.30
CA GLY A 250 8.30 8.89 9.27
C GLY A 250 8.00 10.02 10.25
N LEU A 251 8.88 10.27 11.25
CA LEU A 251 8.82 11.46 12.08
C LEU A 251 8.96 12.73 11.24
N VAL A 252 9.89 12.71 10.28
CA VAL A 252 10.18 13.86 9.40
C VAL A 252 8.99 14.14 8.49
N ASP A 253 8.39 13.10 7.92
CA ASP A 253 7.21 13.25 7.07
C ASP A 253 6.04 13.88 7.84
N THR A 254 5.77 13.37 9.05
CA THR A 254 4.72 13.91 9.91
C THR A 254 5.03 15.35 10.34
N LEU A 255 6.29 15.63 10.67
CA LEU A 255 6.76 16.96 11.06
C LEU A 255 6.54 17.98 9.95
N LEU A 256 6.96 17.67 8.72
CA LEU A 256 6.83 18.60 7.59
C LEU A 256 5.37 18.90 7.25
N VAL A 257 4.50 17.89 7.31
CA VAL A 257 3.05 18.08 7.13
C VAL A 257 2.49 19.03 8.21
N ASN A 258 2.77 18.76 9.47
CA ASN A 258 2.30 19.63 10.56
C ASN A 258 2.91 21.03 10.48
N ALA A 259 4.16 21.16 10.08
CA ALA A 259 4.82 22.46 9.93
C ALA A 259 4.16 23.29 8.83
N ARG A 260 3.75 22.66 7.73
CA ARG A 260 2.94 23.32 6.70
C ARG A 260 1.58 23.78 7.25
N GLU A 261 0.89 22.94 8.02
CA GLU A 261 -0.36 23.36 8.66
C GLU A 261 -0.16 24.57 9.60
N ASN A 262 0.95 24.60 10.34
CA ASN A 262 1.26 25.72 11.23
C ASN A 262 1.67 27.00 10.45
N LEU A 263 2.34 26.84 9.30
CA LEU A 263 2.55 27.93 8.36
C LEU A 263 1.22 28.52 7.91
N ASP A 264 0.26 27.68 7.48
CA ASP A 264 -1.06 28.12 7.05
C ASP A 264 -1.81 28.86 8.18
N LEU A 265 -1.64 28.42 9.43
CA LEU A 265 -2.28 29.04 10.60
C LEU A 265 -1.69 30.39 11.02
N ARG A 266 -0.40 30.63 10.78
CA ARG A 266 0.22 31.92 11.16
C ARG A 266 0.00 33.03 10.14
N LEU A 267 -0.32 32.68 8.90
CA LEU A 267 -0.49 33.65 7.82
C LEU A 267 -1.80 34.43 8.04
N ASP A 268 -1.71 35.76 8.01
CA ASP A 268 -2.90 36.61 7.98
C ASP A 268 -3.54 36.55 6.57
N PHE A 269 -4.86 36.71 6.52
CA PHE A 269 -5.61 36.74 5.24
C PHE A 269 -5.15 37.86 4.30
N ASN A 270 -4.49 38.90 4.83
CA ASN A 270 -3.94 40.01 4.06
C ASN A 270 -2.43 39.88 3.81
N CYS A 271 -1.85 38.69 3.95
CA CYS A 271 -0.44 38.48 3.64
C CYS A 271 -0.20 38.59 2.12
N ASP A 272 0.34 39.72 1.69
CA ASP A 272 0.68 39.97 0.28
C ASP A 272 2.10 39.48 -0.09
N ASP A 273 2.91 39.07 0.90
CA ASP A 273 4.27 38.60 0.66
C ASP A 273 4.32 37.11 0.33
N VAL A 274 4.51 36.82 -0.96
CA VAL A 274 4.63 35.46 -1.49
C VAL A 274 5.79 34.70 -0.83
N ASP A 275 6.88 35.39 -0.49
CA ASP A 275 8.04 34.74 0.12
C ASP A 275 7.69 34.18 1.50
N THR A 276 7.00 34.96 2.32
CA THR A 276 6.50 34.55 3.63
C THR A 276 5.49 33.40 3.52
N MET A 277 4.62 33.40 2.50
CA MET A 277 3.60 32.35 2.31
C MET A 277 4.17 30.96 1.99
N ILE A 278 5.39 30.89 1.45
CA ILE A 278 6.02 29.63 1.06
C ILE A 278 7.21 29.23 1.95
N THR A 279 7.51 30.02 2.98
CA THR A 279 8.67 29.81 3.84
C THR A 279 8.27 29.16 5.17
N ILE A 280 8.74 27.94 5.41
CA ILE A 280 8.59 27.22 6.68
C ILE A 280 9.74 27.65 7.62
N THR A 281 9.39 28.08 8.82
CA THR A 281 10.33 28.55 9.85
C THR A 281 10.51 27.53 10.97
N LEU A 282 11.46 27.80 11.86
CA LEU A 282 11.74 26.96 13.01
C LEU A 282 10.56 26.90 14.00
N GLU A 283 9.78 27.98 14.12
CA GLU A 283 8.59 28.02 14.97
C GLU A 283 7.49 27.08 14.45
N ASP A 284 7.31 27.00 13.12
CA ASP A 284 6.33 26.11 12.50
C ASP A 284 6.72 24.64 12.74
N LEU A 285 8.02 24.33 12.62
CA LEU A 285 8.56 22.99 12.94
C LEU A 285 8.39 22.66 14.43
N GLU A 286 8.64 23.60 15.32
CA GLU A 286 8.49 23.41 16.77
C GLU A 286 7.03 23.15 17.15
N ALA A 287 6.11 23.93 16.60
CA ALA A 287 4.67 23.72 16.77
C ALA A 287 4.24 22.36 16.20
N GLY A 288 4.76 21.97 15.04
CA GLY A 288 4.50 20.68 14.41
C GLY A 288 4.94 19.49 15.27
N LEU A 289 6.13 19.55 15.87
CA LEU A 289 6.61 18.52 16.82
C LEU A 289 5.75 18.45 18.08
N ARG A 290 5.33 19.60 18.61
CA ARG A 290 4.44 19.65 19.79
C ARG A 290 3.07 19.03 19.51
N GLN A 291 2.56 19.16 18.30
CA GLN A 291 1.32 18.51 17.86
C GLN A 291 1.47 16.98 17.85
N ILE A 292 2.58 16.46 17.32
CA ILE A 292 2.92 15.02 17.39
C ILE A 292 2.99 14.55 18.84
N SER A 293 3.53 15.40 19.74
CA SER A 293 3.58 15.11 21.17
C SER A 293 2.22 14.97 21.85
N ARG A 294 1.22 15.72 21.38
CA ARG A 294 -0.12 15.77 21.99
C ARG A 294 -1.09 14.74 21.40
N GLN A 295 -1.02 14.44 20.11
CA GLN A 295 -2.01 13.61 19.38
C GLN A 295 -2.16 12.16 19.87
N ARG A 296 -1.23 11.62 20.70
CA ARG A 296 -1.31 10.24 21.22
C ARG A 296 -1.30 10.10 22.74
N GLN A 297 -1.48 11.18 23.52
CA GLN A 297 -1.87 11.02 24.94
C GLN A 297 -3.35 10.64 25.11
N LEU A 298 -4.11 10.56 24.01
CA LEU A 298 -5.54 10.28 23.96
C LEU A 298 -5.89 8.94 23.28
N GLN A 299 -4.90 8.08 23.00
CA GLN A 299 -5.07 6.71 22.51
C GLN A 299 -4.35 5.74 23.43
#